data_AF-A0A7R9J6E5-F1
#
_entry.id   AF-A0A7R9J6E5-F1
#
_cell.length_a   1.000
_cell.length_b   1.000
_cell.length_c   1.000
_cell.angle_alpha   90.00
_cell.angle_beta   90.00
_cell.angle_gamma   90.00
#
_symmetry.space_group_name_H-M   'P 1'
#
loop_
_entity.id
_entity.type
_entity.pdbx_description
1 polymer ?
#
loop_
_entity_poly.entity_id
_entity_poly.type
_entity_poly.pdbx_seq_one_letter_code
_entity_poly.pdbx_strand_id
1 'polypeptide(L)'
;MTGVLGFKSRSGVLSVVGLIWFIIWIYVVKEGPEMDPKISPQELEYLQNILGQTDKASKCARAQTKLTEQPTSKALKGIEVHQSLLHRLFYKVSLKGQGRTDNTSHALEFNLKKAGFMSALPYLVMAIVLSFSGQLADYLITNKYLNTSQARKLFTCSAFMGQAVFMLMTCFLLTPTGAVSCLTAAVGLGAFAWSGFSVNHLDIAPQHASVLMGLSNTMATLPGIISPSITGILVQNKTVDEWRVVFYMASSIYLFGALFYGAFSSGQIQPWAEHKINQDRTKIDDK
;
A
#
# COMPACT_ATOMS: atom_id res chain seq x y z
N MET A 1 16.98 8.96 -34.45
CA MET A 1 15.98 7.98 -34.93
C MET A 1 16.00 6.65 -34.15
N THR A 2 17.15 6.18 -33.65
CA THR A 2 17.31 4.95 -32.85
C THR A 2 16.58 4.95 -31.50
N GLY A 3 16.48 6.10 -30.81
CA GLY A 3 15.79 6.20 -29.51
C GLY A 3 14.27 5.99 -29.56
N VAL A 4 13.60 6.42 -30.65
CA VAL A 4 12.14 6.27 -30.83
C VAL A 4 11.77 4.82 -31.16
N LEU A 5 12.60 4.14 -31.97
CA LEU A 5 12.47 2.71 -32.27
C LEU A 5 12.69 1.84 -31.04
N GLY A 6 13.72 2.14 -30.22
CA GLY A 6 13.97 1.44 -28.96
C GLY A 6 12.89 1.68 -27.89
N PHE A 7 12.22 2.84 -27.89
CA PHE A 7 11.06 3.09 -27.03
C PHE A 7 9.79 2.37 -27.51
N LYS A 8 9.47 2.45 -28.82
CA LYS A 8 8.34 1.72 -29.42
C LYS A 8 8.47 0.20 -29.24
N SER A 9 9.67 -0.35 -29.40
CA SER A 9 9.92 -1.79 -29.21
C SER A 9 9.70 -2.24 -27.77
N ARG A 10 10.20 -1.48 -26.77
CA ARG A 10 9.98 -1.79 -25.34
C ARG A 10 8.50 -1.74 -24.94
N SER A 11 7.77 -0.74 -25.41
CA SER A 11 6.33 -0.62 -25.14
C SER A 11 5.53 -1.72 -25.85
N GLY A 12 5.93 -2.13 -27.06
CA GLY A 12 5.28 -3.22 -27.79
C GLY A 12 5.36 -4.57 -27.07
N VAL A 13 6.53 -4.91 -26.51
CA VAL A 13 6.70 -6.16 -25.74
C VAL A 13 5.79 -6.21 -24.52
N LEU A 14 5.72 -5.11 -23.74
CA LEU A 14 4.85 -5.03 -22.56
C LEU A 14 3.36 -5.17 -22.93
N SER A 15 2.95 -4.58 -24.05
CA SER A 15 1.57 -4.70 -24.55
C SER A 15 1.22 -6.12 -24.97
N VAL A 16 2.12 -6.82 -25.67
CA VAL A 16 1.90 -8.22 -26.08
C VAL A 16 1.78 -9.13 -24.85
N VAL A 17 2.67 -8.98 -23.87
CA VAL A 17 2.60 -9.74 -22.61
C VAL A 17 1.29 -9.44 -21.87
N GLY A 18 0.86 -8.18 -21.83
CA GLY A 18 -0.41 -7.77 -21.23
C GLY A 18 -1.63 -8.39 -21.92
N LEU A 19 -1.62 -8.47 -23.25
CA LEU A 19 -2.69 -9.13 -24.01
C LEU A 19 -2.74 -10.64 -23.75
N ILE A 20 -1.59 -11.31 -23.71
CA ILE A 20 -1.52 -12.73 -23.36
C ILE A 20 -2.08 -12.97 -21.96
N TRP A 21 -1.69 -12.14 -20.98
CA TRP A 21 -2.21 -12.22 -19.62
C TRP A 21 -3.73 -11.99 -19.56
N PHE A 22 -4.25 -11.02 -20.31
CA PHE A 22 -5.68 -10.74 -20.38
C PHE A 22 -6.48 -11.92 -20.95
N ILE A 23 -5.97 -12.55 -22.01
CA ILE A 23 -6.59 -13.76 -22.58
C ILE A 23 -6.62 -14.87 -21.52
N ILE A 24 -5.50 -15.13 -20.83
CA ILE A 24 -5.44 -16.13 -19.75
C ILE A 24 -6.45 -15.80 -18.65
N TRP A 25 -6.54 -14.53 -18.24
CA TRP A 25 -7.44 -14.07 -17.19
C TRP A 25 -8.91 -14.35 -17.51
N ILE A 26 -9.37 -14.13 -18.75
CA ILE A 26 -10.76 -14.42 -19.18
C ILE A 26 -11.09 -15.91 -19.04
N TYR A 27 -10.15 -16.80 -19.36
CA TYR A 27 -10.39 -18.23 -19.28
C TYR A 27 -10.34 -18.77 -17.85
N VAL A 28 -9.40 -18.28 -17.04
CA VAL A 28 -9.10 -18.80 -15.70
C VAL A 28 -9.99 -18.20 -14.61
N VAL A 29 -10.27 -16.89 -14.64
CA VAL A 29 -10.95 -16.20 -13.53
C VAL A 29 -12.47 -16.32 -13.67
N LYS A 30 -13.15 -16.61 -12.55
CA LYS A 30 -14.61 -16.69 -12.42
C LYS A 30 -15.09 -15.72 -11.34
N GLU A 31 -16.32 -15.26 -11.45
CA GLU A 31 -16.90 -14.26 -10.54
C GLU A 31 -17.17 -14.79 -9.13
N GLY A 32 -17.45 -16.09 -9.00
CA GLY A 32 -17.72 -16.74 -7.73
C GLY A 32 -17.36 -18.23 -7.73
N PRO A 33 -17.18 -18.83 -6.55
CA PRO A 33 -16.78 -20.23 -6.41
C PRO A 33 -17.80 -21.20 -7.02
N GLU A 34 -19.09 -20.86 -7.04
CA GLU A 34 -20.16 -21.65 -7.68
C GLU A 34 -20.04 -21.75 -9.21
N MET A 35 -19.34 -20.81 -9.85
CA MET A 35 -19.17 -20.74 -11.30
C MET A 35 -17.87 -21.41 -11.75
N ASP A 36 -17.04 -21.91 -10.82
CA ASP A 36 -15.81 -22.60 -11.13
C ASP A 36 -16.08 -24.11 -11.36
N PRO A 37 -15.87 -24.63 -12.59
CA PRO A 37 -16.09 -26.06 -12.86
C PRO A 37 -15.05 -26.98 -12.20
N LYS A 38 -13.95 -26.45 -11.65
CA LYS A 38 -12.86 -27.23 -11.06
C LYS A 38 -12.91 -27.31 -9.53
N ILE A 39 -13.85 -26.61 -8.88
CA ILE A 39 -13.94 -26.58 -7.42
C ILE A 39 -14.45 -27.92 -6.87
N SER A 40 -13.87 -28.36 -5.74
CA SER A 40 -14.37 -29.55 -5.06
C SER A 40 -15.68 -29.24 -4.31
N PRO A 41 -16.63 -30.19 -4.21
CA PRO A 41 -17.89 -29.96 -3.48
C PRO A 41 -17.67 -29.58 -2.01
N GLN A 42 -16.63 -30.15 -1.38
CA GLN A 42 -16.27 -29.89 0.01
C GLN A 42 -15.76 -28.44 0.20
N GLU A 43 -14.91 -27.97 -0.71
CA GLU A 43 -14.42 -26.60 -0.71
C GLU A 43 -15.53 -25.60 -1.01
N LEU A 44 -16.43 -25.93 -1.95
CA LEU A 44 -17.59 -25.10 -2.26
C LEU A 44 -18.48 -24.92 -1.03
N GLU A 45 -18.80 -25.99 -0.31
CA GLU A 45 -19.61 -25.92 0.92
C GLU A 45 -18.91 -25.12 2.03
N TYR A 46 -17.60 -25.33 2.21
CA TYR A 46 -16.80 -24.57 3.17
C TYR A 46 -16.81 -23.07 2.85
N LEU A 47 -16.55 -22.70 1.59
CA LEU A 47 -16.55 -21.31 1.15
C LEU A 47 -17.95 -20.70 1.23
N GLN A 48 -19.00 -21.42 0.85
CA GLN A 48 -20.38 -20.94 0.94
C GLN A 48 -20.83 -20.74 2.39
N ASN A 49 -20.36 -21.56 3.34
CA ASN A 49 -20.66 -21.35 4.76
C ASN A 49 -20.00 -20.08 5.31
N ILE A 50 -18.79 -19.75 4.85
CA ILE A 50 -18.06 -18.52 5.24
C ILE A 50 -18.61 -17.29 4.50
N LEU A 51 -18.86 -17.41 3.20
CA LEU A 51 -19.30 -16.33 2.33
C LEU A 51 -20.80 -16.06 2.41
N GLY A 52 -21.64 -17.06 2.69
CA GLY A 52 -23.10 -16.96 2.72
C GLY A 52 -23.62 -16.03 3.81
N GLN A 53 -22.86 -15.82 4.89
CA GLN A 53 -23.11 -14.77 5.88
C GLN A 53 -22.73 -13.38 5.35
N THR A 54 -21.70 -13.30 4.52
CA THR A 54 -21.17 -12.05 3.95
C THR A 54 -22.01 -11.55 2.77
N ASP A 55 -22.50 -12.42 1.88
CA ASP A 55 -23.19 -12.04 0.64
C ASP A 55 -24.65 -11.61 0.88
N LYS A 56 -25.37 -12.29 1.79
CA LYS A 56 -26.70 -11.85 2.25
C LYS A 56 -26.64 -10.47 2.91
N ALA A 57 -25.61 -10.24 3.73
CA ALA A 57 -25.41 -8.97 4.40
C ALA A 57 -24.92 -7.86 3.44
N SER A 58 -24.08 -8.19 2.45
CA SER A 58 -23.60 -7.26 1.41
C SER A 58 -24.72 -6.78 0.47
N LYS A 59 -25.64 -7.67 0.06
CA LYS A 59 -26.81 -7.30 -0.75
C LYS A 59 -27.76 -6.40 0.04
N CYS A 60 -27.96 -6.68 1.33
CA CYS A 60 -28.76 -5.85 2.24
C CYS A 60 -28.11 -4.47 2.48
N ALA A 61 -26.79 -4.40 2.65
CA ALA A 61 -26.04 -3.16 2.78
C ALA A 61 -26.09 -2.30 1.52
N ARG A 62 -25.87 -2.88 0.33
CA ARG A 62 -25.91 -2.16 -0.97
C ARG A 62 -27.30 -1.57 -1.25
N ALA A 63 -28.37 -2.24 -0.83
CA ALA A 63 -29.74 -1.72 -0.94
C ALA A 63 -30.05 -0.56 0.03
N GLN A 64 -29.33 -0.48 1.15
CA GLN A 64 -29.55 0.50 2.22
C GLN A 64 -28.48 1.59 2.30
N THR A 65 -27.45 1.60 1.44
CA THR A 65 -26.34 2.56 1.58
C THR A 65 -26.78 3.97 1.17
N LYS A 66 -27.39 4.73 2.09
CA LYS A 66 -27.28 6.19 2.07
C LYS A 66 -25.83 6.53 2.41
N LEU A 67 -25.04 6.84 1.38
CA LEU A 67 -23.67 7.42 1.48
C LEU A 67 -23.60 8.68 2.38
N THR A 68 -24.74 9.22 2.79
CA THR A 68 -24.91 10.43 3.59
C THR A 68 -24.67 10.23 5.10
N GLU A 69 -24.70 9.00 5.60
CA GLU A 69 -24.49 8.68 7.03
C GLU A 69 -23.25 7.81 7.26
N GLN A 70 -22.20 7.96 6.46
CA GLN A 70 -20.89 7.51 6.91
C GLN A 70 -20.35 8.57 7.87
N PRO A 71 -20.51 8.44 9.22
CA PRO A 71 -19.81 9.36 10.08
C PRO A 71 -18.34 9.10 9.77
N THR A 72 -17.63 10.21 9.67
CA THR A 72 -16.20 10.35 9.53
C THR A 72 -15.51 9.60 10.68
N SER A 73 -15.55 8.26 10.64
CA SER A 73 -15.15 7.41 11.75
C SER A 73 -13.68 7.65 11.97
N LYS A 74 -13.30 7.77 13.24
CA LYS A 74 -11.90 7.89 13.67
C LYS A 74 -11.04 6.77 13.06
N ALA A 75 -11.64 5.60 12.80
CA ALA A 75 -11.02 4.47 12.12
C ALA A 75 -10.77 4.74 10.62
N LEU A 76 -11.67 5.44 9.94
CA LEU A 76 -11.47 5.86 8.55
C LEU A 76 -10.30 6.84 8.47
N LYS A 77 -10.31 7.89 9.31
CA LYS A 77 -9.24 8.91 9.40
C LYS A 77 -7.87 8.29 9.63
N GLY A 78 -7.77 7.28 10.50
CA GLY A 78 -6.51 6.56 10.76
C GLY A 78 -5.95 5.84 9.53
N ILE A 79 -6.82 5.33 8.66
CA ILE A 79 -6.43 4.64 7.41
C ILE A 79 -5.95 5.63 6.33
N GLU A 80 -6.31 6.91 6.42
CA GLU A 80 -6.04 7.93 5.39
C GLU A 80 -4.58 8.36 5.29
N VAL A 81 -3.73 7.97 6.24
CA VAL A 81 -2.29 8.21 6.14
C VAL A 81 -1.63 7.06 5.41
N HIS A 82 -2.04 6.82 4.15
CA HIS A 82 -1.25 5.97 3.28
C HIS A 82 -0.26 6.74 2.40
N GLN A 83 0.93 6.80 2.98
CA GLN A 83 2.25 7.06 2.43
C GLN A 83 2.57 6.09 1.26
N SER A 84 2.06 6.36 0.05
CA SER A 84 2.34 5.51 -1.13
C SER A 84 2.96 6.23 -2.33
N LEU A 85 3.09 7.56 -2.27
CA LEU A 85 3.64 8.34 -3.39
C LEU A 85 4.88 9.16 -3.04
N LEU A 86 5.07 9.54 -1.76
CA LEU A 86 6.32 10.15 -1.32
C LEU A 86 7.51 9.20 -1.60
N HIS A 87 7.43 7.91 -1.25
CA HIS A 87 8.49 6.94 -1.55
C HIS A 87 8.76 6.70 -3.05
N ARG A 88 7.71 6.55 -3.87
CA ARG A 88 7.86 6.22 -5.31
C ARG A 88 8.42 7.40 -6.12
N LEU A 89 8.20 8.62 -5.66
CA LEU A 89 8.68 9.85 -6.30
C LEU A 89 10.03 10.30 -5.72
N PHE A 90 10.24 10.21 -4.40
CA PHE A 90 11.54 10.54 -3.79
C PHE A 90 12.67 9.71 -4.36
N TYR A 91 12.47 8.39 -4.48
CA TYR A 91 13.47 7.50 -5.03
C TYR A 91 13.85 7.87 -6.48
N LYS A 92 12.85 8.16 -7.34
CA LYS A 92 13.09 8.54 -8.74
C LYS A 92 13.73 9.92 -8.88
N VAL A 93 13.44 10.85 -7.97
CA VAL A 93 14.06 12.20 -7.95
C VAL A 93 15.46 12.15 -7.34
N SER A 94 15.70 11.36 -6.29
CA SER A 94 17.02 11.18 -5.66
C SER A 94 18.03 10.54 -6.61
N LEU A 95 17.63 9.61 -7.46
CA LEU A 95 18.52 9.09 -8.53
C LEU A 95 18.83 10.13 -9.59
N LYS A 96 17.85 10.97 -9.97
CA LYS A 96 18.08 12.07 -10.91
C LYS A 96 18.91 13.21 -10.28
N GLY A 97 18.83 13.38 -8.96
CA GLY A 97 19.66 14.30 -8.19
C GLY A 97 21.09 13.79 -7.96
N GLN A 98 21.25 12.49 -7.73
CA GLN A 98 22.55 11.80 -7.64
C GLN A 98 23.21 11.56 -9.00
N GLY A 99 22.46 11.66 -10.10
CA GLY A 99 22.97 11.85 -11.46
C GLY A 99 23.59 13.24 -11.64
N ARG A 100 24.57 13.57 -10.80
CA ARG A 100 25.43 14.73 -10.96
C ARG A 100 26.48 14.36 -12.02
N THR A 101 26.38 15.06 -13.15
CA THR A 101 27.31 15.11 -14.32
C THR A 101 27.39 13.77 -15.09
N ASP A 102 27.22 13.68 -16.41
CA ASP A 102 28.02 14.32 -17.45
C ASP A 102 27.25 14.35 -18.79
N ASN A 103 27.45 15.43 -19.55
CA ASN A 103 27.03 15.55 -20.94
C ASN A 103 27.80 14.54 -21.81
N THR A 104 27.39 13.28 -21.91
CA THR A 104 27.83 12.40 -23.01
C THR A 104 27.06 11.09 -23.05
N SER A 105 26.55 10.77 -24.24
CA SER A 105 25.76 9.59 -24.61
C SER A 105 26.38 8.24 -24.23
N HIS A 106 27.70 8.16 -24.01
CA HIS A 106 28.42 6.91 -23.68
C HIS A 106 28.60 6.66 -22.17
N ALA A 107 28.61 7.70 -21.33
CA ALA A 107 28.55 7.51 -19.87
C ALA A 107 27.15 7.04 -19.42
N LEU A 108 26.13 7.35 -20.22
CA LEU A 108 24.73 7.04 -19.96
C LEU A 108 24.47 5.51 -19.90
N GLU A 109 25.11 4.71 -20.75
CA GLU A 109 24.84 3.25 -20.84
C GLU A 109 25.44 2.43 -19.68
N PHE A 110 26.66 2.75 -19.23
CA PHE A 110 27.28 2.06 -18.09
C PHE A 110 26.66 2.50 -16.74
N ASN A 111 26.22 3.75 -16.67
CA ASN A 111 25.53 4.28 -15.50
C ASN A 111 24.07 3.79 -15.42
N LEU A 112 23.39 3.53 -16.56
CA LEU A 112 22.02 2.99 -16.57
C LEU A 112 21.89 1.59 -15.96
N LYS A 113 22.84 0.68 -16.18
CA LYS A 113 22.78 -0.67 -15.59
C LYS A 113 22.91 -0.63 -14.07
N LYS A 114 23.86 0.15 -13.54
CA LYS A 114 24.03 0.33 -12.09
C LYS A 114 22.87 1.10 -11.48
N ALA A 115 22.43 2.19 -12.12
CA ALA A 115 21.26 2.95 -11.70
C ALA A 115 19.98 2.10 -11.74
N GLY A 116 19.84 1.19 -12.70
CA GLY A 116 18.71 0.27 -12.81
C GLY A 116 18.73 -0.86 -11.78
N PHE A 117 19.90 -1.28 -11.29
CA PHE A 117 20.01 -2.25 -10.21
C PHE A 117 19.77 -1.61 -8.83
N MET A 118 20.43 -0.47 -8.57
CA MET A 118 20.16 0.38 -7.39
C MET A 118 18.67 0.75 -7.38
N SER A 119 18.14 1.05 -8.57
CA SER A 119 16.76 0.86 -9.07
C SER A 119 15.78 0.06 -8.26
N ALA A 120 16.07 -1.22 -8.35
CA ALA A 120 15.18 -2.31 -8.04
C ALA A 120 15.40 -2.81 -6.62
N LEU A 121 16.57 -2.55 -6.04
CA LEU A 121 16.97 -3.07 -4.73
C LEU A 121 15.96 -2.74 -3.62
N PRO A 122 15.46 -1.48 -3.46
CA PRO A 122 14.45 -1.18 -2.44
C PRO A 122 13.16 -1.97 -2.63
N TYR A 123 12.71 -2.13 -3.87
CA TYR A 123 11.48 -2.85 -4.19
C TYR A 123 11.64 -4.37 -4.03
N LEU A 124 12.83 -4.90 -4.32
CA LEU A 124 13.16 -6.30 -4.09
C LEU A 124 13.16 -6.62 -2.60
N VAL A 125 13.82 -5.78 -1.79
CA VAL A 125 13.81 -5.91 -0.32
C VAL A 125 12.38 -5.80 0.20
N MET A 126 11.60 -4.82 -0.28
CA MET A 126 10.19 -4.68 0.09
C MET A 126 9.38 -5.94 -0.25
N ALA A 127 9.57 -6.55 -1.41
CA ALA A 127 8.86 -7.77 -1.81
C ALA A 127 9.17 -8.95 -0.88
N ILE A 128 10.44 -9.12 -0.52
CA ILE A 128 10.87 -10.18 0.41
C ILE A 128 10.28 -9.93 1.80
N VAL A 129 10.43 -8.71 2.34
CA VAL A 129 9.93 -8.34 3.67
C VAL A 129 8.41 -8.43 3.73
N LEU A 130 7.69 -8.09 2.65
CA LEU A 130 6.22 -8.16 2.60
C LEU A 130 5.72 -9.58 2.86
N SER A 131 6.29 -10.57 2.19
CA SER A 131 5.93 -11.99 2.38
C SER A 131 6.14 -12.44 3.83
N PHE A 132 7.29 -12.08 4.43
CA PHE A 132 7.56 -12.41 5.84
C PHE A 132 6.66 -11.66 6.82
N SER A 133 6.41 -10.37 6.57
CA SER A 133 5.60 -9.53 7.45
C SER A 133 4.15 -9.98 7.52
N GLY A 134 3.59 -10.49 6.41
CA GLY A 134 2.24 -11.06 6.38
C GLY A 134 2.15 -12.32 7.23
N GLN A 135 3.06 -13.28 7.00
CA GLN A 135 3.10 -14.53 7.78
C GLN A 135 3.31 -14.27 9.27
N LEU A 136 4.19 -13.32 9.62
CA LEU A 136 4.43 -12.94 11.01
C LEU A 136 3.18 -12.32 11.65
N ALA A 137 2.46 -11.45 10.94
CA ALA A 137 1.22 -10.86 11.44
C ALA A 137 0.17 -11.96 11.70
N ASP A 138 -0.02 -12.88 10.76
CA ASP A 138 -0.98 -13.97 10.88
C ASP A 138 -0.60 -14.94 12.01
N TYR A 139 0.70 -15.24 12.18
CA TYR A 139 1.20 -16.05 13.29
C TYR A 139 0.91 -15.41 14.65
N LEU A 140 1.15 -14.11 14.80
CA LEU A 140 0.92 -13.39 16.07
C LEU A 140 -0.57 -13.31 16.43
N ILE A 141 -1.43 -13.15 15.43
CA ILE A 141 -2.88 -13.10 15.60
C ILE A 141 -3.44 -14.50 15.91
N THR A 142 -3.04 -15.53 15.14
CA THR A 142 -3.57 -16.90 15.28
C THR A 142 -3.20 -17.53 16.62
N ASN A 143 -1.98 -17.29 17.11
CA ASN A 143 -1.54 -17.76 18.42
C ASN A 143 -2.04 -16.92 19.60
N LYS A 144 -2.89 -15.91 19.33
CA LYS A 144 -3.49 -15.02 20.35
C LYS A 144 -2.46 -14.23 21.17
N TYR A 145 -1.26 -13.99 20.64
CA TYR A 145 -0.28 -13.11 21.27
C TYR A 145 -0.70 -11.63 21.19
N LEU A 146 -1.34 -11.25 20.08
CA LEU A 146 -1.87 -9.92 19.84
C LEU A 146 -3.28 -9.99 19.29
N ASN A 147 -4.14 -9.05 19.70
CA ASN A 147 -5.42 -8.85 19.03
C ASN A 147 -5.21 -8.21 17.65
N THR A 148 -6.16 -8.37 16.72
CA THR A 148 -6.08 -7.83 15.35
C THR A 148 -5.73 -6.34 15.35
N SER A 149 -6.45 -5.53 16.13
CA SER A 149 -6.18 -4.09 16.24
C SER A 149 -4.79 -3.78 16.79
N GLN A 150 -4.31 -4.54 17.77
CA GLN A 150 -2.98 -4.34 18.35
C GLN A 150 -1.88 -4.72 17.34
N ALA A 151 -2.06 -5.83 16.62
CA ALA A 151 -1.16 -6.24 15.55
C ALA A 151 -1.11 -5.19 14.43
N ARG A 152 -2.27 -4.71 13.93
CA ARG A 152 -2.31 -3.67 12.89
C ARG A 152 -1.63 -2.38 13.35
N LYS A 153 -1.88 -1.93 14.58
CA LYS A 153 -1.21 -0.77 15.19
C LYS A 153 0.29 -0.96 15.28
N LEU A 154 0.74 -2.07 15.86
CA LEU A 154 2.15 -2.34 16.08
C LEU A 154 2.91 -2.34 14.76
N PHE A 155 2.40 -3.05 13.75
CA PHE A 155 3.06 -3.18 12.45
C PHE A 155 3.12 -1.84 11.70
N THR A 156 2.03 -1.08 11.66
CA THR A 156 2.02 0.21 10.98
C THR A 156 2.83 1.29 11.71
N CYS A 157 2.69 1.39 13.04
CA CYS A 157 3.44 2.38 13.82
C CYS A 157 4.94 2.09 13.85
N SER A 158 5.35 0.83 14.07
CA SER A 158 6.77 0.47 14.07
C SER A 158 7.43 0.69 12.70
N ALA A 159 6.71 0.38 11.62
CA ALA A 159 7.17 0.65 10.26
C ALA A 159 7.38 2.15 10.01
N PHE A 160 6.40 3.00 10.34
CA PHE A 160 6.50 4.45 10.16
C PHE A 160 7.57 5.07 11.05
N MET A 161 7.71 4.64 12.30
CA MET A 161 8.80 5.08 13.17
C MET A 161 10.16 4.69 12.60
N GLY A 162 10.32 3.45 12.14
CA GLY A 162 11.54 2.98 11.50
C GLY A 162 11.87 3.78 10.23
N GLN A 163 10.87 4.04 9.38
CA GLN A 163 11.00 4.89 8.20
C GLN A 163 11.43 6.31 8.56
N ALA A 164 10.85 6.90 9.61
CA ALA A 164 11.26 8.22 10.09
C ALA A 164 12.74 8.25 10.52
N VAL A 165 13.20 7.23 11.26
CA VAL A 165 14.59 7.11 11.70
C VAL A 165 15.55 6.95 10.53
N PHE A 166 15.27 6.06 9.58
CA PHE A 166 16.14 5.85 8.41
C PHE A 166 16.17 7.07 7.48
N MET A 167 15.06 7.80 7.36
CA MET A 167 15.02 9.07 6.62
C MET A 167 15.89 10.14 7.30
N LEU A 168 15.87 10.25 8.63
CA LEU A 168 16.77 11.16 9.36
C LEU A 168 18.22 10.74 9.24
N MET A 169 18.51 9.45 9.37
CA MET A 169 19.87 8.92 9.23
C MET A 169 20.46 9.27 7.85
N THR A 170 19.63 9.26 6.81
CA THR A 170 20.03 9.66 5.45
C THR A 170 20.51 11.12 5.38
N CYS A 171 20.03 12.03 6.25
CA CYS A 171 20.50 13.43 6.30
C CYS A 171 21.96 13.56 6.77
N PHE A 172 22.40 12.64 7.62
CA PHE A 172 23.73 12.69 8.26
C PHE A 172 24.77 11.86 7.50
N LEU A 173 24.33 10.93 6.64
CA LEU A 173 25.22 10.12 5.83
C LEU A 173 25.68 10.89 4.59
N LEU A 174 26.96 11.25 4.56
CA LEU A 174 27.58 11.88 3.38
C LEU A 174 28.00 10.87 2.30
N THR A 175 27.91 9.56 2.57
CA THR A 175 28.28 8.53 1.61
C THR A 175 27.08 8.11 0.75
N PRO A 176 27.21 8.06 -0.60
CA PRO A 176 26.12 7.64 -1.48
C PRO A 176 25.61 6.23 -1.18
N THR A 177 26.52 5.31 -0.86
CA THR A 177 26.16 3.92 -0.51
C THR A 177 25.35 3.88 0.79
N GLY A 178 25.75 4.63 1.81
CA GLY A 178 25.01 4.71 3.07
C GLY A 178 23.60 5.26 2.89
N ALA A 179 23.46 6.34 2.11
CA ALA A 179 22.16 6.93 1.80
C ALA A 179 21.23 5.93 1.07
N VAL A 180 21.75 5.20 0.07
CA VAL A 180 20.95 4.20 -0.66
C VAL A 180 20.58 3.02 0.25
N SER A 181 21.48 2.55 1.12
CA SER A 181 21.18 1.49 2.09
C SER A 181 20.09 1.92 3.08
N CYS A 182 20.15 3.14 3.63
CA CYS A 182 19.11 3.66 4.52
C CYS A 182 17.77 3.84 3.81
N LEU A 183 17.77 4.35 2.58
CA LEU A 183 16.54 4.45 1.77
C LEU A 183 15.96 3.07 1.45
N THR A 184 16.81 2.08 1.15
CA THR A 184 16.38 0.70 0.92
C THR A 184 15.78 0.10 2.18
N ALA A 185 16.40 0.30 3.34
CA ALA A 185 15.86 -0.15 4.63
C ALA A 185 14.52 0.53 4.96
N ALA A 186 14.39 1.84 4.72
CA ALA A 186 13.15 2.56 4.91
C ALA A 186 12.03 2.01 4.03
N VAL A 187 12.29 1.78 2.74
CA VAL A 187 11.30 1.19 1.82
C VAL A 187 10.96 -0.24 2.22
N GLY A 188 11.95 -1.04 2.61
CA GLY A 188 11.76 -2.40 3.12
C GLY A 188 10.86 -2.45 4.35
N LEU A 189 11.08 -1.56 5.33
CA LEU A 189 10.22 -1.44 6.51
C LEU A 189 8.79 -1.02 6.16
N GLY A 190 8.59 -0.32 5.05
CA GLY A 190 7.26 0.01 4.53
C GLY A 190 6.40 -1.22 4.22
N ALA A 191 7.01 -2.39 4.02
CA ALA A 191 6.28 -3.64 3.84
C ALA A 191 5.50 -4.04 5.11
N PHE A 192 6.05 -3.80 6.31
CA PHE A 192 5.33 -4.03 7.58
C PHE A 192 4.13 -3.08 7.72
N ALA A 193 4.22 -1.85 7.22
CA ALA A 193 3.06 -0.99 7.18
C ALA A 193 1.95 -1.61 6.30
N TRP A 194 2.31 -2.16 5.14
CA TRP A 194 1.38 -2.79 4.20
C TRP A 194 0.58 -3.95 4.81
N SER A 195 1.23 -4.83 5.56
CA SER A 195 0.53 -5.91 6.28
C SER A 195 -0.33 -5.42 7.45
N GLY A 196 -0.11 -4.20 7.93
CA GLY A 196 -0.94 -3.53 8.93
C GLY A 196 -2.20 -2.89 8.36
N PHE A 197 -2.07 -1.89 7.49
CA PHE A 197 -3.23 -1.07 7.08
C PHE A 197 -4.00 -1.66 5.89
N SER A 198 -3.36 -2.39 4.96
CA SER A 198 -4.00 -2.78 3.69
C SER A 198 -5.20 -3.70 3.94
N VAL A 199 -5.05 -4.59 4.91
CA VAL A 199 -6.07 -5.55 5.34
C VAL A 199 -7.02 -4.96 6.39
N ASN A 200 -6.68 -3.83 7.02
CA ASN A 200 -7.52 -3.21 8.05
C ASN A 200 -8.88 -2.74 7.50
N HIS A 201 -8.99 -2.43 6.21
CA HIS A 201 -10.26 -2.10 5.57
C HIS A 201 -11.26 -3.27 5.62
N LEU A 202 -10.75 -4.50 5.42
CA LEU A 202 -11.54 -5.72 5.53
C LEU A 202 -11.91 -5.98 7.00
N ASP A 203 -11.00 -5.72 7.92
CA ASP A 203 -11.24 -5.89 9.37
C ASP A 203 -12.34 -4.93 9.91
N ILE A 204 -12.45 -3.72 9.35
CA ILE A 204 -13.36 -2.66 9.81
C ILE A 204 -14.75 -2.78 9.18
N ALA A 205 -14.83 -3.02 7.88
CA ALA A 205 -16.10 -3.06 7.15
C ALA A 205 -16.00 -3.96 5.90
N PRO A 206 -16.10 -5.30 6.05
CA PRO A 206 -15.91 -6.25 4.95
C PRO A 206 -16.75 -5.94 3.70
N GLN A 207 -18.01 -5.55 3.91
CA GLN A 207 -18.98 -5.28 2.82
C GLN A 207 -18.73 -3.97 2.08
N HIS A 208 -18.05 -3.02 2.74
CA HIS A 208 -17.71 -1.72 2.18
C HIS A 208 -16.19 -1.57 1.95
N ALA A 209 -15.41 -2.63 2.15
CA ALA A 209 -13.95 -2.58 2.17
C ALA A 209 -13.36 -2.04 0.87
N SER A 210 -13.94 -2.39 -0.28
CA SER A 210 -13.51 -1.88 -1.60
C SER A 210 -13.74 -0.38 -1.75
N VAL A 211 -14.89 0.13 -1.28
CA VAL A 211 -15.20 1.56 -1.29
C VAL A 211 -14.29 2.32 -0.33
N LEU A 212 -14.10 1.80 0.88
CA LEU A 212 -13.19 2.40 1.86
C LEU A 212 -11.74 2.44 1.34
N MET A 213 -11.28 1.35 0.74
CA MET A 213 -9.94 1.27 0.15
C MET A 213 -9.79 2.23 -1.02
N GLY A 214 -10.81 2.35 -1.88
CA GLY A 214 -10.84 3.32 -2.97
C GLY A 214 -10.73 4.76 -2.47
N LEU A 215 -11.57 5.15 -1.51
CA LEU A 215 -11.57 6.48 -0.93
C LEU A 215 -10.24 6.83 -0.24
N SER A 216 -9.72 5.90 0.57
CA SER A 216 -8.41 6.04 1.20
C SER A 216 -7.30 6.22 0.16
N ASN A 217 -7.29 5.41 -0.89
CA ASN A 217 -6.29 5.48 -1.95
C ASN A 217 -6.39 6.81 -2.74
N THR A 218 -7.59 7.34 -2.97
CA THR A 218 -7.79 8.65 -3.60
C THR A 218 -7.18 9.77 -2.76
N MET A 219 -7.45 9.80 -1.45
CA MET A 219 -6.86 10.80 -0.55
C MET A 219 -5.35 10.64 -0.42
N ALA A 220 -4.86 9.40 -0.36
CA ALA A 220 -3.43 9.07 -0.39
C ALA A 220 -2.73 9.52 -1.68
N THR A 221 -3.47 9.65 -2.79
CA THR A 221 -2.92 10.05 -4.09
C THR A 221 -2.61 11.55 -4.16
N LEU A 222 -3.37 12.40 -3.46
CA LEU A 222 -3.23 13.86 -3.52
C LEU A 222 -1.84 14.35 -3.07
N PRO A 223 -1.29 13.95 -1.90
CA PRO A 223 0.07 14.31 -1.50
C PRO A 223 1.12 13.84 -2.52
N GLY A 224 0.86 12.74 -3.21
CA GLY A 224 1.73 12.22 -4.25
C GLY A 224 1.82 13.08 -5.50
N ILE A 225 0.73 13.73 -5.87
CA ILE A 225 0.71 14.68 -6.99
C ILE A 225 1.47 15.95 -6.61
N ILE A 226 1.32 16.41 -5.36
CA ILE A 226 1.89 17.68 -4.89
C ILE A 226 3.38 17.55 -4.53
N SER A 227 3.80 16.39 -4.03
CA SER A 227 5.17 16.12 -3.55
C SER A 227 6.29 16.50 -4.54
N PRO A 228 6.26 16.08 -5.82
CA PRO A 228 7.30 16.44 -6.79
C PRO A 228 7.42 17.95 -7.01
N SER A 229 6.30 18.67 -7.02
CA SER A 229 6.28 20.12 -7.19
C SER A 229 6.95 20.81 -6.01
N ILE A 230 6.60 20.42 -4.78
CA ILE A 230 7.24 20.93 -3.56
C ILE A 230 8.75 20.61 -3.56
N THR A 231 9.11 19.37 -3.91
CA THR A 231 10.51 18.94 -3.96
C THR A 231 11.29 19.71 -5.03
N GLY A 232 10.69 19.95 -6.20
CA GLY A 232 11.30 20.72 -7.27
C GLY A 232 11.52 22.20 -6.91
N ILE A 233 10.63 22.78 -6.12
CA ILE A 233 10.77 24.15 -5.61
C ILE A 233 11.85 24.24 -4.53
N LEU A 234 11.98 23.21 -3.68
CA LEU A 234 12.95 23.18 -2.58
C LEU A 234 14.37 22.83 -3.05
N VAL A 235 14.50 22.00 -4.08
CA VAL A 235 15.79 21.48 -4.58
C VAL A 235 16.12 22.17 -5.91
N GLN A 236 16.38 23.48 -5.86
CA GLN A 236 16.71 24.26 -7.05
C GLN A 236 18.19 24.08 -7.44
N ASN A 237 19.08 24.18 -6.46
CA ASN A 237 20.53 24.13 -6.67
C ASN A 237 21.10 22.71 -6.50
N LYS A 238 20.26 21.75 -6.12
CA LYS A 238 20.61 20.34 -5.87
C LYS A 238 21.71 20.21 -4.81
N THR A 239 21.70 21.09 -3.82
CA THR A 239 22.67 21.07 -2.72
C THR A 239 22.28 20.04 -1.67
N VAL A 240 23.25 19.60 -0.88
CA VAL A 240 23.01 18.63 0.20
C VAL A 240 22.03 19.19 1.23
N ASP A 241 22.11 20.48 1.54
CA ASP A 241 21.25 21.11 2.53
C ASP A 241 19.79 21.23 2.07
N GLU A 242 19.56 21.50 0.78
CA GLU A 242 18.21 21.44 0.18
C GLU A 242 17.60 20.04 0.32
N TRP A 243 18.39 18.99 0.05
CA TRP A 243 17.94 17.60 0.23
C TRP A 243 17.69 17.23 1.69
N ARG A 244 18.47 17.77 2.64
CA ARG A 244 18.25 17.56 4.09
C ARG A 244 16.91 18.11 4.53
N VAL A 245 16.54 19.32 4.12
CA VAL A 245 15.21 19.92 4.41
C VAL A 245 14.11 18.97 3.99
N VAL A 246 14.27 18.39 2.81
CA VAL A 246 13.30 17.48 2.23
C VAL A 246 13.18 16.16 3.00
N PHE A 247 14.30 15.56 3.41
CA PHE A 247 14.28 14.37 4.26
C PHE A 247 13.74 14.65 5.67
N TYR A 248 13.98 15.83 6.23
CA TYR A 248 13.36 16.25 7.50
C TYR A 248 11.85 16.36 7.40
N MET A 249 11.32 16.94 6.33
CA MET A 249 9.88 16.97 6.09
C MET A 249 9.31 15.56 5.95
N ALA A 250 9.95 14.69 5.16
CA ALA A 250 9.51 13.31 4.99
C ALA A 250 9.47 12.55 6.33
N SER A 251 10.53 12.65 7.14
CA SER A 251 10.59 12.05 8.47
C SER A 251 9.49 12.57 9.41
N SER A 252 9.25 13.89 9.41
CA SER A 252 8.20 14.51 10.21
C SER A 252 6.81 13.99 9.83
N ILE A 253 6.55 13.79 8.53
CA ILE A 253 5.29 13.21 8.04
C ILE A 253 5.14 11.75 8.49
N TYR A 254 6.19 10.93 8.43
CA TYR A 254 6.13 9.56 8.95
C TYR A 254 5.85 9.52 10.45
N LEU A 255 6.52 10.38 11.22
CA LEU A 255 6.35 10.45 12.66
C LEU A 255 4.93 10.89 13.04
N PHE A 256 4.42 11.93 12.37
CA PHE A 256 3.03 12.36 12.52
C PHE A 256 2.05 11.24 12.14
N GLY A 257 2.30 10.55 11.02
CA GLY A 257 1.50 9.40 10.60
C GLY A 257 1.49 8.27 11.60
N ALA A 258 2.64 7.95 12.22
CA ALA A 258 2.75 6.92 13.25
C ALA A 258 1.92 7.27 14.49
N LEU A 259 2.03 8.52 14.96
CA LEU A 259 1.28 9.02 16.12
C LEU A 259 -0.23 9.04 15.85
N PHE A 260 -0.61 9.57 14.68
CA PHE A 260 -2.01 9.67 14.28
C PHE A 260 -2.64 8.29 14.09
N TYR A 261 -1.96 7.39 13.38
CA TYR A 261 -2.43 6.00 13.21
C TYR A 261 -2.53 5.29 14.56
N GLY A 262 -1.53 5.40 15.43
CA GLY A 262 -1.55 4.77 16.75
C GLY A 262 -2.71 5.24 17.61
N ALA A 263 -3.00 6.55 17.60
CA ALA A 263 -4.06 7.17 18.38
C ALA A 263 -5.48 6.84 17.86
N PHE A 264 -5.70 6.87 16.54
CA PHE A 264 -7.04 6.84 15.96
C PHE A 264 -7.43 5.55 15.25
N SER A 265 -6.49 4.67 14.89
CA SER A 265 -6.83 3.41 14.23
C SER A 265 -7.59 2.46 15.16
N SER A 266 -8.46 1.65 14.56
CA SER A 266 -9.13 0.51 15.18
C SER A 266 -9.04 -0.67 14.22
N GLY A 267 -9.07 -1.89 14.74
CA GLY A 267 -9.14 -3.14 13.98
C GLY A 267 -10.37 -3.97 14.36
N GLN A 268 -11.42 -3.31 14.85
CA GLN A 268 -12.71 -3.91 15.15
C GLN A 268 -13.76 -3.43 14.14
N ILE A 269 -14.70 -4.32 13.83
CA ILE A 269 -15.85 -4.02 12.98
C ILE A 269 -16.57 -2.81 13.56
N GLN A 270 -16.85 -1.82 12.71
CA GLN A 270 -17.49 -0.60 13.16
C GLN A 270 -19.00 -0.81 13.31
N PRO A 271 -19.66 -0.16 14.29
CA PRO A 271 -21.10 -0.33 14.54
C PRO A 271 -22.00 -0.03 13.33
N TRP A 272 -21.57 0.88 12.45
CA TRP A 272 -22.30 1.22 11.23
C TRP A 272 -22.15 0.15 10.13
N ALA A 273 -21.12 -0.68 10.20
CA ALA A 273 -20.86 -1.78 9.28
C ALA A 273 -21.42 -3.12 9.80
N GLU A 274 -21.84 -3.16 11.07
CA GLU A 274 -22.48 -4.31 11.69
C GLU A 274 -23.94 -4.38 11.23
N HIS A 275 -24.19 -5.17 10.19
CA HIS A 275 -25.55 -5.47 9.80
C HIS A 275 -26.17 -6.40 10.83
N LYS A 276 -27.27 -5.97 11.47
CA LYS A 276 -28.03 -6.80 12.41
C LYS A 276 -28.66 -7.98 11.67
N ILE A 277 -27.91 -9.07 11.51
CA ILE A 277 -28.42 -10.39 11.09
C ILE A 277 -29.59 -10.84 11.98
N ASN A 278 -29.71 -10.29 13.21
CA ASN A 278 -30.73 -10.66 14.18
C ASN A 278 -32.11 -10.00 14.01
N GLN A 279 -32.30 -8.98 13.17
CA GLN A 279 -33.64 -8.36 13.04
C GLN A 279 -34.61 -9.15 12.16
N ASP A 280 -34.12 -10.03 11.29
CA ASP A 280 -34.99 -10.91 10.48
C ASP A 280 -35.38 -12.19 11.21
N ARG A 281 -34.60 -12.67 12.21
CA ARG A 281 -35.05 -13.78 13.07
C ARG A 281 -36.22 -13.38 13.96
N THR A 282 -36.14 -12.22 14.60
CA THR A 282 -37.24 -11.73 15.46
C THR A 282 -38.55 -11.43 14.71
N LYS A 283 -38.50 -11.19 13.39
CA LYS A 283 -39.72 -10.94 12.60
C LYS A 283 -40.36 -12.21 12.02
N ILE A 284 -39.62 -13.31 11.99
CA ILE A 284 -40.12 -14.61 11.54
C ILE A 284 -40.69 -15.40 12.72
N ASP A 285 -40.18 -15.19 13.93
CA ASP A 285 -40.70 -15.83 15.15
C ASP A 285 -41.95 -15.11 15.73
N ASP A 286 -42.27 -13.90 15.25
CA ASP A 286 -43.45 -13.10 15.64
C ASP A 286 -44.59 -13.12 14.59
N LYS A 287 -44.61 -14.10 13.68
CA LYS A 287 -45.71 -14.34 12.72
C LYS A 287 -46.13 -15.79 12.68
#